data_AF-A0A521S2R5-F1
#
_entry.id   AF-A0A521S2R5-F1
#
_cell.length_a   1.000
_cell.length_b   1.000
_cell.length_c   1.000
_cell.angle_alpha   90.00
_cell.angle_beta   90.00
_cell.angle_gamma   90.00
#
_symmetry.space_group_name_H-M   'P 1'
#
loop_
_entity.id
_entity.type
_entity.pdbx_description
1 polymer ?
#
loop_
_entity_poly.entity_id
_entity_poly.type
_entity_poly.pdbx_seq_one_letter_code
_entity_poly.pdbx_strand_id
1 'polypeptide(L)' 'MQVQAILEKTKLIKNAKGKPVKVVLPYRAYKELVQLKISQEIYERPETQEAIRSAKRDVAAGRVHRFKTLAEALRWLDE' A
#
# COMPACT_ATOMS: atom_id res chain seq x y z
N MET A 1 -1.83 -9.42 1.37
CA MET A 1 -2.09 -10.45 0.33
C MET A 1 -1.06 -10.33 -0.77
N GLN A 2 -0.43 -11.44 -1.18
CA GLN A 2 0.56 -11.44 -2.26
C GLN A 2 -0.14 -11.17 -3.61
N VAL A 3 0.43 -10.29 -4.43
CA VAL A 3 0.01 -9.96 -5.81
C VAL A 3 -0.26 -11.23 -6.65
N GLN A 4 0.47 -12.31 -6.35
CA GLN A 4 0.30 -13.63 -6.96
C GLN A 4 -1.11 -14.22 -6.80
N ALA A 5 -1.73 -14.08 -5.63
CA ALA A 5 -3.06 -14.61 -5.35
C ALA A 5 -4.18 -13.84 -6.10
N ILE A 6 -3.91 -12.58 -6.46
CA ILE A 6 -4.81 -11.79 -7.32
C ILE A 6 -4.68 -12.29 -8.77
N LEU A 7 -3.45 -12.50 -9.25
CA LEU A 7 -3.16 -13.00 -10.60
C LEU A 7 -3.81 -14.37 -10.88
N GLU A 8 -3.77 -15.30 -9.94
CA GLU A 8 -4.37 -16.65 -10.08
C GLU A 8 -5.89 -16.62 -10.31
N LYS A 9 -6.58 -15.60 -9.77
CA LYS A 9 -8.04 -15.45 -9.91
C LYS A 9 -8.46 -14.64 -11.13
N THR A 10 -7.50 -14.24 -11.96
CA THR A 10 -7.74 -13.31 -13.05
C THR A 10 -7.94 -14.03 -14.37
N LYS A 11 -9.01 -13.71 -15.11
CA LYS A 11 -9.19 -14.20 -16.48
C LYS A 11 -8.64 -13.18 -17.48
N LEU A 12 -7.70 -13.63 -18.31
CA LEU A 12 -7.16 -12.83 -19.42
C LEU A 12 -7.98 -13.08 -20.69
N ILE A 13 -8.62 -12.04 -21.20
CA ILE A 13 -9.26 -12.07 -22.52
C ILE A 13 -8.18 -11.72 -23.55
N LYS A 14 -7.94 -12.64 -24.47
CA LYS A 14 -6.92 -12.51 -25.53
C LYS A 14 -7.57 -12.13 -26.86
N ASN A 15 -6.84 -11.41 -27.71
CA ASN A 15 -7.26 -11.14 -29.09
C ASN A 15 -6.99 -12.36 -30.01
N ALA A 16 -7.38 -12.26 -31.27
CA ALA A 16 -7.19 -13.33 -32.27
C ALA A 16 -5.72 -13.74 -32.48
N LYS A 17 -4.75 -12.89 -32.07
CA LYS A 17 -3.30 -13.17 -32.10
C LYS A 17 -2.78 -13.75 -30.79
N GLY A 18 -3.66 -14.11 -29.85
CA GLY A 18 -3.29 -14.64 -28.53
C GLY A 18 -2.74 -13.61 -27.55
N LYS A 19 -2.71 -12.31 -27.89
CA LYS A 19 -2.24 -11.26 -26.98
C LYS A 19 -3.34 -10.86 -25.99
N PRO A 20 -3.05 -10.77 -24.68
CA PRO A 20 -4.01 -10.26 -23.70
C PRO A 20 -4.43 -8.84 -24.04
N VAL A 21 -5.74 -8.58 -24.09
CA VAL A 21 -6.32 -7.25 -24.37
C VAL A 21 -7.22 -6.76 -23.26
N LYS A 22 -7.83 -7.66 -22.46
CA LYS A 22 -8.62 -7.29 -21.29
C LYS A 22 -8.40 -8.28 -20.16
N VAL A 23 -8.67 -7.81 -18.95
CA VAL A 23 -8.46 -8.53 -17.70
C VAL A 23 -9.76 -8.47 -16.92
N VAL A 24 -10.31 -9.64 -16.56
CA VAL A 24 -11.52 -9.74 -15.73
C VAL A 24 -11.08 -10.17 -14.33
N LEU A 25 -11.33 -9.28 -13.37
CA LEU A 25 -11.03 -9.47 -11.95
C LEU A 25 -12.34 -9.71 -11.18
N PRO A 26 -12.37 -10.63 -10.21
CA PRO A 26 -13.41 -10.64 -9.20
C PRO A 26 -13.45 -9.29 -8.48
N TYR A 27 -14.66 -8.76 -8.22
CA TYR A 27 -14.84 -7.41 -7.69
C TYR A 27 -14.04 -7.14 -6.39
N ARG A 28 -13.94 -8.12 -5.49
CA ARG A 28 -13.13 -8.01 -4.26
C ARG A 28 -11.65 -7.76 -4.57
N ALA A 29 -11.09 -8.51 -5.50
CA ALA A 29 -9.70 -8.36 -5.92
C ALA A 29 -9.45 -7.01 -6.62
N TYR A 30 -10.42 -6.54 -7.42
CA TYR A 30 -10.35 -5.19 -7.99
C TYR A 30 -10.34 -4.11 -6.91
N LYS A 31 -11.23 -4.19 -5.91
CA LYS A 31 -11.31 -3.22 -4.82
C LYS A 31 -9.99 -3.14 -4.03
N GLU A 32 -9.41 -4.29 -3.70
CA GLU A 32 -8.10 -4.37 -3.04
C GLU A 32 -6.98 -3.77 -3.90
N LEU A 33 -6.98 -4.04 -5.21
CA LEU A 33 -5.99 -3.49 -6.13
C LEU A 33 -6.11 -1.97 -6.27
N VAL A 34 -7.34 -1.43 -6.28
CA VAL A 34 -7.56 0.02 -6.28
C VAL A 34 -7.06 0.64 -4.98
N GLN A 35 -7.35 0.03 -3.82
CA GLN A 35 -6.83 0.49 -2.54
C GLN A 35 -5.30 0.48 -2.52
N LEU A 36 -4.68 -0.60 -3.00
CA LEU A 36 -3.22 -0.70 -3.11
C LEU A 36 -2.64 0.40 -4.00
N LYS A 37 -3.29 0.66 -5.15
CA LYS A 37 -2.87 1.72 -6.08
C LYS A 37 -2.96 3.11 -5.44
N ILE A 38 -4.03 3.39 -4.68
CA ILE A 38 -4.17 4.65 -3.95
C ILE A 38 -3.07 4.79 -2.89
N SER A 39 -2.82 3.73 -2.11
CA SER A 39 -1.74 3.73 -1.13
C SER A 39 -0.36 3.92 -1.77
N GLN A 40 -0.13 3.29 -2.93
CA GLN A 40 1.10 3.46 -3.70
C GLN A 40 1.24 4.89 -4.22
N GLU A 41 0.17 5.47 -4.76
CA GLU A 41 0.18 6.86 -5.22
C GLU A 41 0.52 7.81 -4.07
N ILE A 42 -0.12 7.67 -2.91
CA ILE A 42 0.20 8.45 -1.71
C ILE A 42 1.65 8.25 -1.28
N TYR A 43 2.14 7.00 -1.30
CA TYR A 43 3.52 6.69 -0.97
C TYR A 43 4.50 7.40 -1.92
N GLU A 44 4.25 7.39 -3.23
CA GLU A 44 5.13 7.98 -4.25
C GLU A 44 5.16 9.51 -4.24
N ARG A 45 4.21 10.17 -3.56
CA ARG A 45 4.18 11.64 -3.48
C ARG A 45 5.47 12.21 -2.86
N PRO A 46 6.03 13.30 -3.42
CA PRO A 46 7.25 13.92 -2.90
C PRO A 46 7.16 14.28 -1.42
N GLU A 47 6.03 14.81 -0.96
CA GLU A 47 5.81 15.19 0.44
C GLU A 47 5.81 13.97 1.37
N THR A 48 5.24 12.84 0.94
CA THR A 48 5.25 11.59 1.70
C THR A 48 6.67 11.04 1.80
N GLN A 49 7.41 11.04 0.68
CA GLN A 49 8.81 10.61 0.68
C GLN A 49 9.69 11.52 1.55
N GLU A 50 9.47 12.84 1.54
CA GLU A 50 10.15 13.79 2.42
C GLU A 50 9.86 13.50 3.90
N ALA A 51 8.58 13.29 4.25
CA ALA A 51 8.17 12.95 5.60
C ALA A 51 8.81 11.62 6.08
N ILE A 52 8.83 10.59 5.24
CA ILE A 52 9.52 9.32 5.53
C ILE A 52 11.03 9.54 5.74
N ARG A 53 11.68 10.35 4.89
CA ARG A 53 13.11 10.68 5.04
C ARG A 53 13.37 11.45 6.34
N SER A 54 12.49 12.37 6.73
CA SER A 54 12.59 13.08 8.01
C SER A 54 12.45 12.12 9.18
N ALA A 55 11.40 11.30 9.20
CA ALA A 55 11.14 10.34 10.26
C ALA A 55 12.32 9.35 10.44
N LYS A 56 12.93 8.87 9.35
CA LYS A 56 14.14 8.03 9.43
C LYS A 56 15.32 8.73 10.09
N ARG A 57 15.52 10.03 9.81
CA ARG A 57 16.56 10.85 10.48
C ARG A 57 16.25 11.03 11.96
N ASP A 58 15.00 11.21 12.32
CA ASP A 58 14.57 11.34 13.72
C ASP A 58 14.79 10.05 14.51
N VAL A 59 14.45 8.89 13.92
CA VAL A 59 14.76 7.57 14.49
C VAL A 59 16.25 7.39 14.71
N ALA A 60 17.07 7.68 13.70
CA ALA A 60 18.53 7.54 13.80
C ALA A 60 19.14 8.47 14.86
N ALA A 61 18.58 9.67 15.03
CA ALA A 61 18.99 10.65 16.02
C ALA A 61 18.40 10.40 17.43
N GLY A 62 17.57 9.36 17.60
CA GLY A 62 16.89 9.09 18.87
C GLY A 62 15.77 10.06 19.22
N ARG A 63 15.33 10.91 18.28
CA ARG A 63 14.18 11.82 18.41
C ARG A 63 12.86 11.06 18.23
N VAL A 64 12.64 10.06 19.07
CA VAL A 64 11.46 9.19 19.02
C VAL A 64 10.82 9.08 20.39
N HIS A 65 9.50 9.19 20.43
CA HIS A 65 8.75 8.81 21.61
C HIS A 65 8.48 7.31 21.57
N ARG A 66 8.78 6.59 22.66
CA ARG A 66 8.56 5.16 22.77
C ARG A 66 7.45 4.90 23.77
N PHE A 67 6.44 4.16 23.34
CA PHE A 67 5.37 3.69 24.19
C PHE A 67 5.63 2.24 24.58
N LYS A 68 5.21 1.84 25.79
CA LYS A 68 5.35 0.44 26.23
C LYS A 68 4.29 -0.44 25.61
N THR A 69 3.13 0.13 25.29
CA THR A 69 2.00 -0.59 24.69
C THR A 69 1.40 0.19 23.53
N LEU A 70 0.75 -0.54 22.62
CA LEU A 70 -0.01 0.07 21.52
C LEU A 70 -1.14 0.98 22.05
N ALA A 71 -1.80 0.60 23.14
CA ALA A 71 -2.88 1.37 23.74
C ALA A 71 -2.41 2.72 24.31
N GLU A 72 -1.17 2.82 24.78
CA GLU A 72 -0.55 4.10 25.16
C GLU A 72 -0.28 4.96 23.92
N ALA A 73 0.26 4.36 22.86
CA ALA A 73 0.53 5.08 21.61
C ALA A 73 -0.73 5.65 20.97
N LEU A 74 -1.82 4.88 20.96
CA LEU A 74 -3.11 5.31 20.41
C LEU A 74 -3.71 6.47 21.20
N ARG A 75 -3.69 6.41 22.54
CA ARG A 75 -4.18 7.51 23.38
C ARG A 75 -3.42 8.82 23.14
N TRP A 76 -2.10 8.75 22.96
CA TRP A 76 -1.29 9.93 22.67
C TRP A 76 -1.57 10.54 21.27
N LEU A 77 -2.05 9.75 20.31
CA LEU A 77 -2.42 10.23 18.98
C LEU A 77 -3.80 10.89 18.94
N ASP A 78 -4.70 10.51 19.85
CA ASP A 78 -6.05 11.05 19.96
C ASP A 78 -6.12 12.38 20.74
N GLU A 79 -5.07 12.70 21.53
CA GLU A 79 -4.86 13.99 22.22
C GLU A 79 -4.24 15.06 21.30
#